data_AF-A0A8T4LYG5-F1
#
_entry.id   AF-A0A8T4LYG5-F1
#
_cell.length_a   1.000
_cell.length_b   1.000
_cell.length_c   1.000
_cell.angle_alpha   90.00
_cell.angle_beta   90.00
_cell.angle_gamma   90.00
#
_symmetry.space_group_name_H-M   'P 1'
#
loop_
_entity.id
_entity.type
_entity.pdbx_description
1 polymer ?
#
loop_
_entity_poly.entity_id
_entity_poly.type
_entity_poly.pdbx_seq_one_letter_code
_entity_poly.pdbx_strand_id
1 'polypeptide(L)'
;MEFILKNAQLKEIDKEIFALNKEYGMALESLNKLPNIYAAKEIIKNIDKLRKKIVKLNLDDEFDILYVKNSLYNFEAQEAYLEYFTTAEKEDIDGLMKKELGDDIIDVLKRNCQSFDYKAFWEYYLSYQEYTYRKIPSDDEAIRETLKKILADLKKDTVNYAAEFFNFPKDYQFDLILGQPYSRGAYFHPTNRRMEVSPEKFFVFKNGEKIKINNCIAISVLFHELVGHGRHEINSRNLPLALQNNSINVALSPTHIHAEGVSQICKDDAIDFMKKYKDKYNIEDDFIKQEYLSKISESAMSFWVYYQYLQMKKLENDDFNVEEEFKKVSNNHGMYLLYSTLKESPISCIRNANYVAGLEYMNNLLDDLKKEFGEEYFEKNRALINQAISYGLWHFKVLPDFVRLFLKRHKK
;
A
#
# COMPACT_ATOMS: atom_id res chain seq x y z
N MET A 1 -1.16 -26.07 -4.43
CA MET A 1 -1.22 -26.67 -3.08
C MET A 1 -2.03 -25.71 -2.20
N GLU A 2 -2.99 -26.17 -1.41
CA GLU A 2 -3.94 -25.28 -0.72
C GLU A 2 -3.50 -24.98 0.72
N PHE A 3 -3.45 -23.69 1.08
CA PHE A 3 -3.16 -23.22 2.44
C PHE A 3 -4.47 -23.09 3.21
N ILE A 4 -4.85 -24.17 3.89
CA ILE A 4 -6.06 -24.26 4.70
C ILE A 4 -5.70 -24.57 6.15
N LEU A 5 -6.47 -24.01 7.09
CA LEU A 5 -6.31 -24.34 8.50
C LEU A 5 -6.58 -25.83 8.71
N LYS A 6 -5.67 -26.52 9.41
CA LYS A 6 -5.83 -27.96 9.70
C LYS A 6 -6.53 -28.19 11.04
N ASN A 7 -6.23 -27.37 12.03
CA ASN A 7 -6.84 -27.43 13.35
C ASN A 7 -8.32 -26.96 13.31
N ALA A 8 -9.24 -27.82 13.77
CA ALA A 8 -10.68 -27.54 13.76
C ALA A 8 -11.10 -26.38 14.69
N GLN A 9 -10.45 -26.26 15.85
CA GLN A 9 -10.72 -25.14 16.77
C GLN A 9 -10.24 -23.82 16.19
N LEU A 10 -9.10 -23.82 15.50
CA LEU A 10 -8.55 -22.64 14.85
C LEU A 10 -9.46 -22.11 13.72
N LYS A 11 -10.16 -23.00 13.00
CA LYS A 11 -11.19 -22.60 12.01
C LYS A 11 -12.36 -21.83 12.62
N GLU A 12 -12.80 -22.21 13.82
CA GLU A 12 -13.87 -21.48 14.50
C GLU A 12 -13.35 -20.16 15.08
N ILE A 13 -12.12 -20.16 15.59
CA ILE A 13 -11.46 -18.94 16.06
C ILE A 13 -11.26 -17.92 14.93
N ASP A 14 -10.95 -18.34 13.70
CA ASP A 14 -10.82 -17.44 12.54
C ASP A 14 -12.06 -16.56 12.32
N LYS A 15 -13.27 -17.12 12.52
CA LYS A 15 -14.52 -16.34 12.45
C LYS A 15 -14.62 -15.31 13.57
N GLU A 16 -14.19 -15.66 14.78
CA GLU A 16 -14.16 -14.73 15.92
C GLU A 16 -13.12 -13.61 15.70
N ILE A 17 -11.95 -13.92 15.15
CA ILE A 17 -10.92 -12.93 14.79
C ILE A 17 -11.45 -11.99 13.71
N PHE A 18 -12.08 -12.53 12.67
CA PHE A 18 -12.64 -11.70 11.61
C PHE A 18 -13.75 -10.76 12.13
N ALA A 19 -14.59 -11.23 13.04
CA ALA A 19 -15.58 -10.39 13.71
C ALA A 19 -14.94 -9.28 14.55
N LEU A 20 -13.87 -9.60 15.30
CA LEU A 20 -13.09 -8.62 16.05
C LEU A 20 -12.48 -7.56 15.12
N ASN A 21 -11.88 -7.95 13.99
CA ASN A 21 -11.30 -7.01 13.03
C ASN A 21 -12.35 -6.03 12.48
N LYS A 22 -13.60 -6.51 12.29
CA LYS A 22 -14.71 -5.65 11.87
C LYS A 22 -15.06 -4.62 12.95
N GLU A 23 -15.17 -5.05 14.21
CA GLU A 23 -15.43 -4.15 15.35
C GLU A 23 -14.30 -3.11 15.49
N TYR A 24 -13.05 -3.55 15.34
CA TYR A 24 -11.87 -2.69 15.36
C TYR A 24 -11.89 -1.63 14.26
N GLY A 25 -12.18 -2.02 13.00
CA GLY A 25 -12.29 -1.07 11.89
C GLY A 25 -13.36 0.01 12.14
N MET A 26 -14.50 -0.37 12.71
CA MET A 26 -15.55 0.59 13.09
C MET A 26 -15.09 1.54 14.22
N ALA A 27 -14.32 1.03 15.19
CA ALA A 27 -13.75 1.86 16.24
C ALA A 27 -12.73 2.88 15.66
N LEU A 28 -11.87 2.47 14.75
CA LEU A 28 -10.91 3.37 14.07
C LEU A 28 -11.60 4.52 13.33
N GLU A 29 -12.68 4.24 12.60
CA GLU A 29 -13.46 5.28 11.91
C GLU A 29 -14.04 6.31 12.90
N SER A 30 -14.41 5.87 14.11
CA SER A 30 -14.92 6.74 15.16
C SER A 30 -13.84 7.59 15.83
N LEU A 31 -12.61 7.08 16.00
CA LEU A 31 -11.52 7.80 16.68
C LEU A 31 -11.20 9.15 16.03
N ASN A 32 -11.28 9.26 14.71
CA ASN A 32 -11.04 10.50 13.97
C ASN A 32 -12.13 11.58 14.16
N LYS A 33 -13.28 11.23 14.76
CA LYS A 33 -14.42 12.14 14.93
C LYS A 33 -14.77 12.34 16.40
N LEU A 34 -14.96 11.24 17.13
CA LEU A 34 -15.32 11.20 18.54
C LEU A 34 -14.80 9.88 19.14
N PRO A 35 -13.70 9.91 19.92
CA PRO A 35 -13.13 8.70 20.49
C PRO A 35 -14.12 7.89 21.31
N ASN A 36 -14.40 6.65 20.90
CA ASN A 36 -15.31 5.75 21.59
C ASN A 36 -14.54 4.85 22.58
N ILE A 37 -14.32 5.37 23.79
CA ILE A 37 -13.57 4.67 24.86
C ILE A 37 -14.26 3.35 25.25
N TYR A 38 -15.59 3.28 25.22
CA TYR A 38 -16.32 2.04 25.55
C TYR A 38 -16.01 0.94 24.53
N ALA A 39 -16.08 1.26 23.24
CA ALA A 39 -15.75 0.31 22.17
C ALA A 39 -14.29 -0.17 22.28
N ALA A 40 -13.34 0.74 22.54
CA ALA A 40 -11.93 0.39 22.72
C ALA A 40 -11.73 -0.63 23.86
N LYS A 41 -12.36 -0.41 25.02
CA LYS A 41 -12.28 -1.35 26.16
C LYS A 41 -12.86 -2.73 25.85
N GLU A 42 -14.00 -2.80 25.17
CA GLU A 42 -14.59 -4.09 24.78
C GLU A 42 -13.73 -4.83 23.75
N ILE A 43 -13.14 -4.11 22.78
CA ILE A 43 -12.22 -4.70 21.78
C ILE A 43 -10.97 -5.27 22.47
N ILE A 44 -10.32 -4.51 23.36
CA ILE A 44 -9.13 -4.98 24.11
C ILE A 44 -9.45 -6.23 24.94
N LYS A 45 -10.61 -6.25 25.61
CA LYS A 45 -11.09 -7.44 26.35
C LYS A 45 -11.31 -8.65 25.43
N ASN A 46 -11.86 -8.43 24.22
CA ASN A 46 -12.06 -9.49 23.24
C ASN A 46 -10.72 -10.00 22.66
N ILE A 47 -9.75 -9.12 22.42
CA ILE A 47 -8.37 -9.47 22.09
C ILE A 47 -7.79 -10.42 23.14
N ASP A 48 -7.88 -10.06 24.42
CA ASP A 48 -7.36 -10.89 25.52
C ASP A 48 -8.02 -12.27 25.61
N LYS A 49 -9.33 -12.32 25.39
CA LYS A 49 -10.08 -13.58 25.35
C LYS A 49 -9.59 -14.48 24.20
N LEU A 50 -9.41 -13.92 23.00
CA LEU A 50 -8.96 -14.66 21.82
C LEU A 50 -7.50 -15.10 21.97
N ARG A 51 -6.62 -14.22 22.44
CA ARG A 51 -5.22 -14.52 22.77
C ARG A 51 -5.13 -15.75 23.69
N LYS A 52 -5.88 -15.78 24.79
CA LYS A 52 -5.92 -16.92 25.73
C LYS A 52 -6.46 -18.22 25.12
N LYS A 53 -7.35 -18.15 24.12
CA LYS A 53 -7.84 -19.33 23.39
C LYS A 53 -6.74 -19.87 22.46
N ILE A 54 -6.12 -18.99 21.69
CA ILE A 54 -5.15 -19.35 20.65
C ILE A 54 -3.87 -19.98 21.23
N VAL A 55 -3.32 -19.39 22.30
CA VAL A 55 -2.07 -19.89 22.92
C VAL A 55 -2.19 -21.29 23.54
N LYS A 56 -3.42 -21.80 23.73
CA LYS A 56 -3.68 -23.14 24.26
C LYS A 56 -3.81 -24.21 23.18
N LEU A 57 -3.81 -23.83 21.91
CA LEU A 57 -3.92 -24.77 20.80
C LEU A 57 -2.61 -25.53 20.64
N ASN A 58 -2.72 -26.86 20.44
CA ASN A 58 -1.59 -27.66 19.98
C ASN A 58 -1.62 -27.71 18.44
N LEU A 59 -0.54 -27.27 17.80
CA LEU A 59 -0.46 -27.08 16.36
C LEU A 59 0.77 -27.77 15.78
N ASP A 60 0.56 -28.62 14.78
CA ASP A 60 1.63 -29.37 14.09
C ASP A 60 1.85 -28.89 12.64
N ASP A 61 0.91 -28.15 12.04
CA ASP A 61 1.03 -27.63 10.66
C ASP A 61 1.76 -26.28 10.65
N GLU A 62 2.81 -26.16 9.82
CA GLU A 62 3.59 -24.92 9.65
C GLU A 62 2.70 -23.71 9.29
N PHE A 63 1.63 -23.89 8.51
CA PHE A 63 0.70 -22.80 8.16
C PHE A 63 -0.18 -22.37 9.34
N ASP A 64 -0.70 -23.32 10.12
CA ASP A 64 -1.50 -23.01 11.32
C ASP A 64 -0.65 -22.23 12.34
N ILE A 65 0.63 -22.60 12.51
CA ILE A 65 1.57 -21.90 13.39
C ILE A 65 1.79 -20.45 12.92
N LEU A 66 2.02 -20.24 11.63
CA LEU A 66 2.18 -18.89 11.07
C LEU A 66 0.90 -18.06 11.17
N TYR A 67 -0.27 -18.67 10.95
CA TYR A 67 -1.55 -18.00 11.12
C TYR A 67 -1.75 -17.51 12.56
N VAL A 68 -1.39 -18.33 13.55
CA VAL A 68 -1.43 -17.94 14.97
C VAL A 68 -0.46 -16.82 15.27
N LYS A 69 0.80 -16.92 14.80
CA LYS A 69 1.80 -15.87 14.95
C LYS A 69 1.29 -14.54 14.35
N ASN A 70 0.69 -14.58 13.16
CA ASN A 70 0.07 -13.44 12.50
C ASN A 70 -1.04 -12.81 13.34
N SER A 71 -1.93 -13.63 13.89
CA SER A 71 -3.05 -13.14 14.71
C SER A 71 -2.56 -12.47 15.99
N LEU A 72 -1.56 -13.06 16.66
CA LEU A 72 -1.01 -12.51 17.89
C LEU A 72 -0.30 -11.17 17.69
N TYR A 73 0.45 -11.00 16.60
CA TYR A 73 1.07 -9.71 16.29
C TYR A 73 0.03 -8.63 15.94
N ASN A 74 -1.01 -8.98 15.16
CA ASN A 74 -2.09 -8.02 14.89
C ASN A 74 -2.81 -7.60 16.17
N PHE A 75 -3.04 -8.51 17.11
CA PHE A 75 -3.63 -8.19 18.41
C PHE A 75 -2.79 -7.22 19.23
N GLU A 76 -1.46 -7.40 19.25
CA GLU A 76 -0.55 -6.49 19.94
C GLU A 76 -0.62 -5.07 19.37
N ALA A 77 -0.62 -4.96 18.04
CA ALA A 77 -0.72 -3.70 17.32
C ALA A 77 -2.07 -3.00 17.58
N GLN A 78 -3.18 -3.72 17.37
CA GLN A 78 -4.54 -3.23 17.64
C GLN A 78 -4.73 -2.74 19.08
N GLU A 79 -4.21 -3.49 20.06
CA GLU A 79 -4.26 -3.11 21.47
C GLU A 79 -3.47 -1.81 21.70
N ALA A 80 -2.23 -1.73 21.23
CA ALA A 80 -1.38 -0.55 21.38
C ALA A 80 -2.01 0.71 20.75
N TYR A 81 -2.59 0.59 19.55
CA TYR A 81 -3.25 1.71 18.89
C TYR A 81 -4.46 2.22 19.68
N LEU A 82 -5.33 1.31 20.15
CA LEU A 82 -6.49 1.71 20.95
C LEU A 82 -6.09 2.29 22.29
N GLU A 83 -5.11 1.70 22.96
CA GLU A 83 -4.60 2.19 24.24
C GLU A 83 -4.03 3.60 24.09
N TYR A 84 -3.24 3.88 23.06
CA TYR A 84 -2.69 5.21 22.81
C TYR A 84 -3.76 6.31 22.71
N PHE A 85 -4.84 6.07 21.94
CA PHE A 85 -5.87 7.08 21.71
C PHE A 85 -6.98 7.14 22.76
N THR A 86 -7.09 6.14 23.65
CA THR A 86 -8.20 6.05 24.61
C THR A 86 -7.78 5.90 26.06
N THR A 87 -6.49 5.70 26.34
CA THR A 87 -5.92 5.61 27.68
C THR A 87 -4.79 6.61 27.82
N ALA A 88 -4.73 7.33 28.94
CA ALA A 88 -3.82 8.47 29.10
C ALA A 88 -2.38 8.09 29.53
N GLU A 89 -2.01 6.80 29.60
CA GLU A 89 -0.91 6.39 30.49
C GLU A 89 0.00 5.24 30.02
N LYS A 90 -0.07 4.73 28.77
CA LYS A 90 0.65 3.49 28.43
C LYS A 90 1.71 3.53 27.33
N GLU A 91 1.47 4.23 26.23
CA GLU A 91 2.34 4.18 25.05
C GLU A 91 2.67 5.60 24.59
N ASP A 92 3.92 5.86 24.22
CA ASP A 92 4.30 7.09 23.51
C ASP A 92 4.25 6.85 21.99
N ILE A 93 4.26 7.92 21.20
CA ILE A 93 4.17 7.79 19.74
C ILE A 93 5.34 7.00 19.15
N ASP A 94 6.53 7.02 19.78
CA ASP A 94 7.68 6.26 19.35
C ASP A 94 7.41 4.75 19.45
N GLY A 95 6.90 4.31 20.60
CA GLY A 95 6.52 2.92 20.85
C GLY A 95 5.34 2.47 19.98
N LEU A 96 4.33 3.33 19.79
CA LEU A 96 3.21 3.06 18.88
C LEU A 96 3.69 2.87 17.44
N MET A 97 4.51 3.78 16.91
CA MET A 97 5.07 3.70 15.56
C MET A 97 5.83 2.39 15.36
N LYS A 98 6.62 1.95 16.34
CA LYS A 98 7.39 0.70 16.25
C LYS A 98 6.53 -0.55 16.21
N LYS A 99 5.47 -0.60 17.03
CA LYS A 99 4.54 -1.73 17.07
C LYS A 99 3.71 -1.84 15.78
N GLU A 100 3.19 -0.70 15.31
CA GLU A 100 2.32 -0.66 14.13
C GLU A 100 3.10 -0.80 12.81
N LEU A 101 4.33 -0.25 12.75
CA LEU A 101 5.03 -0.03 11.48
C LEU A 101 6.43 -0.66 11.37
N GLY A 102 7.01 -1.13 12.48
CA GLY A 102 8.35 -1.70 12.52
C GLY A 102 9.35 -0.84 13.30
N ASP A 103 10.37 -1.49 13.88
CA ASP A 103 11.27 -0.88 14.86
C ASP A 103 12.12 0.28 14.31
N ASP A 104 12.32 0.31 12.98
CA ASP A 104 13.17 1.22 12.23
C ASP A 104 12.42 2.35 11.52
N ILE A 105 11.08 2.41 11.59
CA ILE A 105 10.28 3.34 10.78
C ILE A 105 10.66 4.82 10.98
N ILE A 106 10.98 5.23 12.20
CA ILE A 106 11.37 6.61 12.50
C ILE A 106 12.72 6.94 11.83
N ASP A 107 13.64 5.97 11.81
CA ASP A 107 14.94 6.13 11.15
C ASP A 107 14.80 6.13 9.63
N VAL A 108 13.89 5.30 9.08
CA VAL A 108 13.53 5.32 7.66
C VAL A 108 13.00 6.70 7.25
N LEU A 109 12.07 7.27 8.03
CA LEU A 109 11.53 8.62 7.76
C LEU A 109 12.63 9.69 7.77
N LYS A 110 13.50 9.67 8.78
CA LYS A 110 14.62 10.62 8.91
C LYS A 110 15.59 10.50 7.74
N ARG A 111 16.00 9.26 7.43
CA ARG A 111 16.91 8.95 6.31
C ARG A 111 16.32 9.46 5.00
N ASN A 112 15.06 9.16 4.71
CA ASN A 112 14.40 9.59 3.48
C ASN A 112 14.33 11.12 3.35
N CYS A 113 14.12 11.83 4.46
CA CYS A 113 14.17 13.30 4.47
C CYS A 113 15.59 13.85 4.20
N GLN A 114 16.61 13.21 4.78
CA GLN A 114 18.02 13.61 4.67
C GLN A 114 18.60 13.31 3.28
N SER A 115 18.28 12.16 2.71
CA SER A 115 18.79 11.68 1.42
C SER A 115 17.87 12.00 0.24
N PHE A 116 16.92 12.92 0.42
CA PHE A 116 15.98 13.26 -0.64
C PHE A 116 16.68 13.89 -1.85
N ASP A 117 16.46 13.33 -3.03
CA ASP A 117 17.07 13.82 -4.28
C ASP A 117 16.31 15.04 -4.81
N TYR A 118 16.68 16.22 -4.30
CA TYR A 118 16.10 17.50 -4.73
C TYR A 118 16.32 17.80 -6.21
N LYS A 119 17.41 17.31 -6.81
CA LYS A 119 17.69 17.55 -8.23
C LYS A 119 16.69 16.77 -9.08
N ALA A 120 16.53 15.47 -8.79
CA ALA A 120 15.57 14.65 -9.52
C ALA A 120 14.12 15.09 -9.27
N PHE A 121 13.79 15.54 -8.05
CA PHE A 121 12.49 16.15 -7.76
C PHE A 121 12.24 17.44 -8.57
N TRP A 122 13.26 18.29 -8.72
CA TRP A 122 13.16 19.48 -9.56
C TRP A 122 13.00 19.15 -11.04
N GLU A 123 13.73 18.16 -11.56
CA GLU A 123 13.58 17.66 -12.92
C GLU A 123 12.16 17.09 -13.18
N TYR A 124 11.61 16.36 -12.21
CA TYR A 124 10.22 15.92 -12.24
C TYR A 124 9.26 17.10 -12.34
N TYR A 125 9.42 18.10 -11.46
CA TYR A 125 8.51 19.24 -11.41
C TYR A 125 8.58 20.09 -12.68
N LEU A 126 9.78 20.31 -13.24
CA LEU A 126 9.95 21.03 -14.51
C LEU A 126 9.21 20.34 -15.66
N SER A 127 9.43 19.03 -15.82
CA SER A 127 8.74 18.26 -16.87
C SER A 127 7.22 18.25 -16.66
N TYR A 128 6.77 18.05 -15.41
CA TYR A 128 5.35 18.05 -15.06
C TYR A 128 4.68 19.39 -15.34
N GLN A 129 5.34 20.50 -15.01
CA GLN A 129 4.84 21.84 -15.29
C GLN A 129 4.76 22.11 -16.80
N GLU A 130 5.79 21.74 -17.58
CA GLU A 130 5.77 21.91 -19.04
C GLU A 130 4.55 21.25 -19.67
N TYR A 131 4.21 20.03 -19.24
CA TYR A 131 3.01 19.35 -19.70
C TYR A 131 1.75 20.06 -19.17
N THR A 132 1.71 20.43 -17.89
CA THR A 132 0.58 21.12 -17.24
C THR A 132 0.17 22.39 -17.97
N TYR A 133 1.13 23.20 -18.43
CA TYR A 133 0.86 24.40 -19.23
C TYR A 133 0.18 24.14 -20.57
N ARG A 134 0.39 22.96 -21.15
CA ARG A 134 -0.18 22.57 -22.46
C ARG A 134 -1.44 21.71 -22.33
N LYS A 135 -1.84 21.39 -21.09
CA LYS A 135 -2.98 20.52 -20.79
C LYS A 135 -4.26 21.12 -21.35
N ILE A 136 -5.07 20.27 -21.96
CA ILE A 136 -6.44 20.61 -22.34
C ILE A 136 -7.43 19.79 -21.52
N PRO A 137 -8.66 20.29 -21.32
CA PRO A 137 -9.72 19.52 -20.70
C PRO A 137 -9.93 18.17 -21.40
N SER A 138 -10.16 17.13 -20.60
CA SER A 138 -10.42 15.76 -21.06
C SER A 138 -11.92 15.43 -21.13
N ASP A 139 -12.77 16.46 -21.08
CA ASP A 139 -14.23 16.36 -21.09
C ASP A 139 -14.85 16.39 -22.50
N ASP A 140 -14.08 16.81 -23.52
CA ASP A 140 -14.47 16.72 -24.92
C ASP A 140 -14.83 15.28 -25.34
N GLU A 141 -15.95 15.13 -26.05
CA GLU A 141 -16.52 13.82 -26.40
C GLU A 141 -15.56 12.97 -27.24
N ALA A 142 -14.87 13.57 -28.23
CA ALA A 142 -13.95 12.85 -29.10
C ALA A 142 -12.69 12.40 -28.33
N ILE A 143 -12.20 13.21 -27.40
CA ILE A 143 -11.12 12.84 -26.48
C ILE A 143 -11.59 11.67 -25.60
N ARG A 144 -12.77 11.77 -24.98
CA ARG A 144 -13.30 10.72 -24.11
C ARG A 144 -13.48 9.39 -24.83
N GLU A 145 -14.01 9.39 -26.06
CA GLU A 145 -14.12 8.18 -26.87
C GLU A 145 -12.76 7.57 -27.20
N THR A 146 -11.74 8.41 -27.42
CA THR A 146 -10.35 7.96 -27.60
C THR A 146 -9.81 7.33 -26.32
N LEU A 147 -10.01 7.97 -25.16
CA LEU A 147 -9.60 7.44 -23.86
C LEU A 147 -10.27 6.11 -23.53
N LYS A 148 -11.56 5.94 -23.83
CA LYS A 148 -12.27 4.67 -23.65
C LYS A 148 -11.66 3.54 -24.48
N LYS A 149 -11.30 3.81 -25.74
CA LYS A 149 -10.62 2.83 -26.62
C LYS A 149 -9.25 2.45 -26.07
N ILE A 150 -8.44 3.44 -25.69
CA ILE A 150 -7.13 3.22 -25.07
C ILE A 150 -7.29 2.38 -23.80
N LEU A 151 -8.26 2.70 -22.94
CA LEU A 151 -8.49 2.00 -21.69
C LEU A 151 -8.92 0.53 -21.92
N ALA A 152 -9.73 0.26 -22.94
CA ALA A 152 -10.12 -1.10 -23.31
C ALA A 152 -8.91 -1.93 -23.81
N ASP A 153 -8.03 -1.33 -24.59
CA ASP A 153 -6.79 -1.98 -25.05
C ASP A 153 -5.81 -2.21 -23.89
N LEU A 154 -5.63 -1.20 -23.04
CA LEU A 154 -4.81 -1.29 -21.82
C LEU A 154 -5.30 -2.41 -20.91
N LYS A 155 -6.61 -2.54 -20.69
CA LYS A 155 -7.19 -3.64 -19.90
C LYS A 155 -6.65 -5.00 -20.35
N LYS A 156 -6.74 -5.26 -21.66
CA LYS A 156 -6.35 -6.54 -22.25
C LYS A 156 -4.86 -6.78 -22.08
N ASP A 157 -4.03 -5.80 -22.41
CA ASP A 157 -2.58 -5.96 -22.36
C ASP A 157 -2.07 -6.05 -20.91
N THR A 158 -2.62 -5.26 -19.99
CA THR A 158 -2.30 -5.33 -18.56
C THR A 158 -2.67 -6.68 -17.98
N VAL A 159 -3.84 -7.25 -18.30
CA VAL A 159 -4.21 -8.61 -17.85
C VAL A 159 -3.27 -9.67 -18.43
N ASN A 160 -2.89 -9.56 -19.70
CA ASN A 160 -1.95 -10.49 -20.31
C ASN A 160 -0.57 -10.42 -19.65
N TYR A 161 -0.06 -9.21 -19.41
CA TYR A 161 1.18 -8.98 -18.68
C TYR A 161 1.10 -9.52 -17.25
N ALA A 162 -0.01 -9.25 -16.55
CA ALA A 162 -0.24 -9.72 -15.20
C ALA A 162 -0.25 -11.26 -15.12
N ALA A 163 -0.86 -11.91 -16.11
CA ALA A 163 -0.91 -13.37 -16.19
C ALA A 163 0.48 -13.99 -16.45
N GLU A 164 1.32 -13.32 -17.24
CA GLU A 164 2.69 -13.76 -17.55
C GLU A 164 3.61 -13.65 -16.31
N PHE A 165 3.59 -12.51 -15.62
CA PHE A 165 4.61 -12.18 -14.60
C PHE A 165 4.15 -12.28 -13.15
N PHE A 166 2.86 -12.50 -12.90
CA PHE A 166 2.30 -12.47 -11.54
C PHE A 166 1.26 -13.56 -11.26
N ASN A 167 1.14 -14.54 -12.16
CA ASN A 167 0.17 -15.63 -12.06
C ASN A 167 -1.29 -15.14 -11.89
N PHE A 168 -1.61 -14.00 -12.51
CA PHE A 168 -2.95 -13.43 -12.53
C PHE A 168 -3.88 -14.24 -13.45
N PRO A 169 -5.17 -14.48 -13.11
CA PRO A 169 -6.07 -15.24 -13.96
C PRO A 169 -6.29 -14.57 -15.32
N LYS A 170 -6.00 -15.28 -16.42
CA LYS A 170 -6.16 -14.76 -17.79
C LYS A 170 -7.62 -14.39 -18.13
N ASP A 171 -8.56 -15.08 -17.50
CA ASP A 171 -10.00 -14.91 -17.65
C ASP A 171 -10.60 -13.99 -16.58
N TYR A 172 -9.78 -13.24 -15.85
CA TYR A 172 -10.26 -12.36 -14.78
C TYR A 172 -11.25 -11.31 -15.32
N GLN A 173 -12.52 -11.48 -14.96
CA GLN A 173 -13.60 -10.57 -15.33
C GLN A 173 -13.70 -9.45 -14.30
N PHE A 174 -13.46 -8.21 -14.77
CA PHE A 174 -13.67 -6.98 -14.02
C PHE A 174 -14.08 -5.86 -14.97
N ASP A 175 -14.80 -4.86 -14.48
CA ASP A 175 -15.20 -3.69 -15.25
C ASP A 175 -14.10 -2.63 -15.14
N LEU A 176 -13.46 -2.27 -16.25
CA LEU A 176 -12.56 -1.12 -16.30
C LEU A 176 -13.25 0.00 -17.05
N ILE A 177 -13.51 1.11 -16.35
CA ILE A 177 -14.26 2.22 -16.90
C ILE A 177 -13.51 3.54 -16.77
N LEU A 178 -13.76 4.43 -17.72
CA LEU A 178 -13.34 5.82 -17.62
C LEU A 178 -14.29 6.55 -16.68
N GLY A 179 -13.73 7.21 -15.67
CA GLY A 179 -14.50 7.94 -14.67
C GLY A 179 -15.24 9.15 -15.23
N GLN A 180 -16.07 9.73 -14.37
CA GLN A 180 -16.76 10.97 -14.70
C GLN A 180 -15.75 12.12 -14.92
N PRO A 181 -16.09 13.14 -15.73
CA PRO A 181 -15.30 14.36 -15.84
C PRO A 181 -14.95 14.91 -14.44
N TYR A 182 -13.72 15.41 -14.27
CA TYR A 182 -13.21 16.00 -13.03
C TYR A 182 -13.07 15.06 -11.81
N SER A 183 -13.36 13.76 -11.95
CA SER A 183 -12.91 12.76 -10.97
C SER A 183 -11.38 12.85 -10.83
N ARG A 184 -10.81 12.69 -9.63
CA ARG A 184 -9.35 12.85 -9.40
C ARG A 184 -8.60 11.54 -9.13
N GLY A 185 -9.34 10.51 -8.74
CA GLY A 185 -8.80 9.23 -8.30
C GLY A 185 -8.84 8.16 -9.37
N ALA A 186 -8.15 7.07 -9.09
CA ALA A 186 -8.53 5.77 -9.60
C ALA A 186 -8.63 4.85 -8.40
N TYR A 187 -9.54 3.89 -8.48
CA TYR A 187 -9.76 2.96 -7.38
C TYR A 187 -10.30 1.65 -7.93
N PHE A 188 -9.73 0.55 -7.48
CA PHE A 188 -10.29 -0.77 -7.69
C PHE A 188 -11.26 -1.12 -6.56
N HIS A 189 -12.55 -1.27 -6.89
CA HIS A 189 -13.58 -1.77 -6.00
C HIS A 189 -13.60 -3.31 -6.04
N PRO A 190 -13.14 -4.01 -4.98
CA PRO A 190 -13.05 -5.48 -4.98
C PRO A 190 -14.42 -6.16 -5.09
N THR A 191 -15.41 -5.65 -4.36
CA THR A 191 -16.73 -6.27 -4.19
C THR A 191 -17.51 -6.42 -5.50
N ASN A 192 -17.50 -5.41 -6.36
CA ASN A 192 -18.15 -5.44 -7.66
C ASN A 192 -17.15 -5.65 -8.81
N ARG A 193 -15.87 -5.89 -8.50
CA ARG A 193 -14.76 -6.03 -9.45
C ARG A 193 -14.77 -4.90 -10.49
N ARG A 194 -14.83 -3.66 -10.03
CA ARG A 194 -14.85 -2.49 -10.91
C ARG A 194 -13.70 -1.56 -10.60
N MET A 195 -12.94 -1.21 -11.62
CA MET A 195 -11.94 -0.16 -11.56
C MET A 195 -12.44 1.07 -12.32
N GLU A 196 -12.41 2.21 -11.65
CA GLU A 196 -12.62 3.50 -12.29
C GLU A 196 -11.26 4.20 -12.43
N VAL A 197 -10.94 4.65 -13.64
CA VAL A 197 -9.75 5.48 -13.91
C VAL A 197 -10.21 6.87 -14.30
N SER A 198 -9.82 7.86 -13.52
CA SER A 198 -10.10 9.26 -13.84
C SER A 198 -9.51 9.66 -15.21
N PRO A 199 -10.25 10.44 -16.02
CA PRO A 199 -9.70 11.10 -17.20
C PRO A 199 -8.45 11.95 -16.91
N GLU A 200 -8.30 12.49 -15.70
CA GLU A 200 -7.15 13.29 -15.27
C GLU A 200 -5.86 12.48 -15.15
N LYS A 201 -5.95 11.14 -15.11
CA LYS A 201 -4.78 10.24 -15.17
C LYS A 201 -4.25 10.07 -16.60
N PHE A 202 -5.00 10.52 -17.59
CA PHE A 202 -4.55 10.65 -18.98
C PHE A 202 -4.13 12.08 -19.20
N PHE A 203 -2.85 12.29 -19.44
CA PHE A 203 -2.34 13.64 -19.62
C PHE A 203 -2.58 14.06 -21.08
N VAL A 204 -3.65 14.80 -21.33
CA VAL A 204 -4.08 15.25 -22.67
C VAL A 204 -3.62 16.68 -22.91
N PHE A 205 -2.91 16.92 -24.02
CA PHE A 205 -2.33 18.22 -24.31
C PHE A 205 -2.23 18.49 -25.80
N LYS A 206 -2.14 19.78 -26.15
CA LYS A 206 -1.88 20.22 -27.53
C LYS A 206 -0.38 20.19 -27.83
N ASN A 207 -0.02 19.65 -28.98
CA ASN A 207 1.31 19.75 -29.56
C ASN A 207 1.21 20.32 -30.98
N GLY A 208 1.31 21.65 -31.10
CA GLY A 208 0.88 22.36 -32.29
C GLY A 208 -0.64 22.20 -32.50
N GLU A 209 -1.05 21.77 -33.69
CA GLU A 209 -2.46 21.53 -34.04
C GLU A 209 -2.97 20.14 -33.63
N LYS A 210 -2.08 19.25 -33.16
CA LYS A 210 -2.44 17.86 -32.83
C LYS A 210 -2.71 17.70 -31.33
N ILE A 211 -3.68 16.86 -30.99
CA ILE A 211 -3.91 16.39 -29.62
C ILE A 211 -2.99 15.18 -29.37
N LYS A 212 -2.28 15.21 -28.25
CA LYS A 212 -1.50 14.08 -27.74
C LYS A 212 -2.05 13.63 -26.39
N ILE A 213 -1.92 12.33 -26.11
CA ILE A 213 -2.36 11.70 -24.87
C ILE A 213 -1.16 10.93 -24.31
N ASN A 214 -0.68 11.33 -23.14
CA ASN A 214 0.28 10.55 -22.37
C ASN A 214 -0.48 9.65 -21.38
N ASN A 215 -0.24 8.34 -21.52
CA ASN A 215 -0.93 7.27 -20.78
C ASN A 215 -0.12 6.73 -19.59
N CYS A 216 1.11 7.21 -19.34
CA CYS A 216 2.01 6.62 -18.35
C CYS A 216 1.41 6.60 -16.93
N ILE A 217 0.82 7.72 -16.49
CA ILE A 217 0.19 7.80 -15.16
C ILE A 217 -0.98 6.81 -15.06
N ALA A 218 -1.84 6.73 -16.09
CA ALA A 218 -2.93 5.77 -16.13
C ALA A 218 -2.43 4.32 -16.06
N ILE A 219 -1.35 3.99 -16.77
CA ILE A 219 -0.71 2.67 -16.71
C ILE A 219 -0.15 2.38 -15.31
N SER A 220 0.60 3.31 -14.72
CA SER A 220 1.15 3.18 -13.36
C SER A 220 0.06 2.90 -12.32
N VAL A 221 -1.04 3.65 -12.42
CA VAL A 221 -2.25 3.47 -11.60
C VAL A 221 -2.93 2.11 -11.84
N LEU A 222 -3.05 1.65 -13.09
CA LEU A 222 -3.57 0.32 -13.40
C LEU A 222 -2.74 -0.77 -12.73
N PHE A 223 -1.41 -0.65 -12.74
CA PHE A 223 -0.54 -1.61 -12.08
C PHE A 223 -0.68 -1.57 -10.55
N HIS A 224 -0.74 -0.38 -9.95
CA HIS A 224 -0.93 -0.24 -8.51
C HIS A 224 -2.26 -0.85 -8.04
N GLU A 225 -3.37 -0.45 -8.65
CA GLU A 225 -4.72 -0.84 -8.22
C GLU A 225 -5.12 -2.26 -8.66
N LEU A 226 -4.89 -2.63 -9.92
CA LEU A 226 -5.31 -3.93 -10.44
C LEU A 226 -4.26 -5.02 -10.19
N VAL A 227 -3.02 -4.76 -10.61
CA VAL A 227 -1.95 -5.77 -10.52
C VAL A 227 -1.44 -5.90 -9.09
N GLY A 228 -1.45 -4.82 -8.31
CA GLY A 228 -1.19 -4.81 -6.88
C GLY A 228 -2.39 -5.30 -6.07
N HIS A 229 -3.34 -4.40 -5.77
CA HIS A 229 -4.46 -4.71 -4.87
C HIS A 229 -5.41 -5.78 -5.43
N GLY A 230 -5.80 -5.69 -6.71
CA GLY A 230 -6.70 -6.66 -7.34
C GLY A 230 -6.14 -8.09 -7.34
N ARG A 231 -4.84 -8.27 -7.64
CA ARG A 231 -4.17 -9.57 -7.55
C ARG A 231 -4.16 -10.11 -6.13
N HIS A 232 -3.84 -9.26 -5.16
CA HIS A 232 -3.76 -9.63 -3.76
C HIS A 232 -5.11 -10.09 -3.23
N GLU A 233 -6.19 -9.45 -3.66
CA GLU A 233 -7.57 -9.92 -3.42
C GLU A 233 -7.78 -11.32 -4.00
N ILE A 234 -7.53 -11.52 -5.30
CA ILE A 234 -7.73 -12.82 -5.98
C ILE A 234 -6.97 -13.95 -5.28
N ASN A 235 -5.70 -13.71 -4.96
CA ASN A 235 -4.80 -14.70 -4.36
C ASN A 235 -5.16 -15.02 -2.90
N SER A 236 -6.04 -14.24 -2.27
CA SER A 236 -6.43 -14.42 -0.87
C SER A 236 -7.87 -14.91 -0.67
N ARG A 237 -8.72 -14.97 -1.71
CA ARG A 237 -10.16 -15.29 -1.57
C ARG A 237 -10.47 -16.63 -0.89
N ASN A 238 -9.60 -17.62 -1.04
CA ASN A 238 -9.80 -18.97 -0.48
C ASN A 238 -9.03 -19.20 0.83
N LEU A 239 -8.36 -18.16 1.34
CA LEU A 239 -7.68 -18.22 2.64
C LEU A 239 -8.68 -18.07 3.80
N PRO A 240 -8.25 -18.40 5.03
CA PRO A 240 -8.98 -18.05 6.25
C PRO A 240 -9.41 -16.58 6.26
N LEU A 241 -10.56 -16.28 6.84
CA LEU A 241 -11.22 -14.97 6.77
C LEU A 241 -10.31 -13.83 7.22
N ALA A 242 -9.50 -14.05 8.27
CA ALA A 242 -8.58 -13.05 8.80
C ALA A 242 -7.35 -12.78 7.89
N LEU A 243 -7.09 -13.63 6.88
CA LEU A 243 -6.03 -13.46 5.89
C LEU A 243 -6.54 -12.96 4.53
N GLN A 244 -7.84 -12.80 4.34
CA GLN A 244 -8.39 -12.32 3.07
C GLN A 244 -8.09 -10.84 2.88
N ASN A 245 -7.67 -10.44 1.69
CA ASN A 245 -7.55 -9.03 1.34
C ASN A 245 -8.93 -8.43 1.08
N ASN A 246 -9.49 -7.80 2.11
CA ASN A 246 -10.77 -7.13 2.11
C ASN A 246 -10.71 -5.86 2.96
N SER A 247 -11.73 -5.00 2.87
CA SER A 247 -11.77 -3.72 3.58
C SER A 247 -11.70 -3.85 5.11
N ILE A 248 -12.09 -5.00 5.68
CA ILE A 248 -12.03 -5.25 7.13
C ILE A 248 -10.60 -5.47 7.57
N ASN A 249 -9.87 -6.37 6.90
CA ASN A 249 -8.51 -6.71 7.29
C ASN A 249 -7.51 -5.61 6.89
N VAL A 250 -7.68 -4.95 5.73
CA VAL A 250 -6.80 -3.83 5.30
C VAL A 250 -6.88 -2.62 6.24
N ALA A 251 -7.94 -2.51 7.06
CA ALA A 251 -8.04 -1.46 8.08
C ALA A 251 -6.98 -1.61 9.20
N LEU A 252 -6.35 -2.79 9.34
CA LEU A 252 -5.27 -3.01 10.30
C LEU A 252 -3.95 -2.49 9.75
N SER A 253 -3.36 -1.48 10.40
CA SER A 253 -2.12 -0.83 9.93
C SER A 253 -1.02 -1.83 9.54
N PRO A 254 -0.68 -2.85 10.37
CA PRO A 254 0.40 -3.78 10.02
C PRO A 254 0.16 -4.61 8.76
N THR A 255 -1.11 -4.89 8.42
CA THR A 255 -1.47 -5.58 7.17
C THR A 255 -1.67 -4.62 6.01
N HIS A 256 -2.00 -3.36 6.29
CA HIS A 256 -2.04 -2.28 5.32
C HIS A 256 -0.66 -2.01 4.73
N ILE A 257 0.40 -2.04 5.55
CA ILE A 257 1.81 -1.98 5.11
C ILE A 257 2.09 -3.01 4.02
N HIS A 258 1.64 -4.24 4.24
CA HIS A 258 1.83 -5.31 3.29
C HIS A 258 1.01 -5.09 2.01
N ALA A 259 -0.27 -4.73 2.13
CA ALA A 259 -1.13 -4.47 0.97
C ALA A 259 -0.59 -3.33 0.07
N GLU A 260 -0.17 -2.22 0.69
CA GLU A 260 0.42 -1.08 0.00
C GLU A 260 1.82 -1.39 -0.53
N GLY A 261 2.66 -2.08 0.24
CA GLY A 261 3.98 -2.48 -0.23
C GLY A 261 3.90 -3.29 -1.53
N VAL A 262 2.98 -4.26 -1.59
CA VAL A 262 2.74 -5.09 -2.78
C VAL A 262 2.26 -4.27 -3.98
N SER A 263 1.42 -3.26 -3.77
CA SER A 263 0.93 -2.39 -4.85
C SER A 263 1.99 -1.37 -5.31
N GLN A 264 2.86 -0.89 -4.42
CA GLN A 264 3.93 0.05 -4.76
C GLN A 264 5.01 -0.58 -5.64
N ILE A 265 5.47 -1.80 -5.32
CA ILE A 265 6.51 -2.47 -6.14
C ILE A 265 6.01 -2.78 -7.56
N CYS A 266 4.70 -2.92 -7.78
CA CYS A 266 4.13 -3.14 -9.11
C CYS A 266 4.30 -1.91 -10.03
N LYS A 267 4.68 -0.74 -9.51
CA LYS A 267 4.99 0.43 -10.34
C LYS A 267 6.32 0.29 -11.09
N ASP A 268 7.24 -0.56 -10.66
CA ASP A 268 8.42 -0.91 -11.48
C ASP A 268 8.01 -1.71 -12.71
N ASP A 269 7.10 -2.67 -12.53
CA ASP A 269 6.53 -3.44 -13.64
C ASP A 269 5.72 -2.58 -14.62
N ALA A 270 5.11 -1.49 -14.14
CA ALA A 270 4.44 -0.53 -15.00
C ALA A 270 5.43 0.13 -15.98
N ILE A 271 6.64 0.46 -15.52
CA ILE A 271 7.69 1.02 -16.38
C ILE A 271 8.14 0.01 -17.44
N ASP A 272 8.32 -1.25 -17.04
CA ASP A 272 8.66 -2.33 -17.98
C ASP A 272 7.56 -2.53 -19.03
N PHE A 273 6.29 -2.47 -18.61
CA PHE A 273 5.14 -2.48 -19.50
C PHE A 273 5.15 -1.30 -20.47
N MET A 274 5.39 -0.07 -19.99
CA MET A 274 5.47 1.12 -20.85
C MET A 274 6.55 0.97 -21.92
N LYS A 275 7.72 0.44 -21.56
CA LYS A 275 8.81 0.17 -22.51
C LYS A 275 8.41 -0.89 -23.54
N LYS A 276 7.78 -2.00 -23.10
CA LYS A 276 7.34 -3.11 -23.97
C LYS A 276 6.27 -2.67 -24.97
N TYR A 277 5.35 -1.80 -24.57
CA TYR A 277 4.20 -1.38 -25.38
C TYR A 277 4.28 0.07 -25.90
N LYS A 278 5.48 0.67 -25.86
CA LYS A 278 5.74 2.06 -26.25
C LYS A 278 5.14 2.42 -27.62
N ASP A 279 5.44 1.62 -28.64
CA ASP A 279 5.01 1.92 -30.02
C ASP A 279 3.50 1.79 -30.18
N LYS A 280 2.87 0.82 -29.50
CA LYS A 280 1.43 0.59 -29.54
C LYS A 280 0.65 1.76 -28.95
N TYR A 281 1.13 2.31 -27.84
CA TYR A 281 0.46 3.39 -27.10
C TYR A 281 1.06 4.77 -27.36
N ASN A 282 1.98 4.90 -28.31
CA ASN A 282 2.67 6.15 -28.67
C ASN A 282 3.33 6.84 -27.46
N ILE A 283 3.98 6.05 -26.60
CA ILE A 283 4.64 6.54 -25.38
C ILE A 283 6.04 7.06 -25.71
N GLU A 284 6.32 8.32 -25.39
CA GLU A 284 7.63 8.93 -25.57
C GLU A 284 8.57 8.60 -24.40
N ASP A 285 9.88 8.52 -24.65
CA ASP A 285 10.87 8.17 -23.62
C ASP A 285 10.90 9.18 -22.46
N ASP A 286 10.65 10.46 -22.76
CA ASP A 286 10.54 11.51 -21.74
C ASP A 286 9.36 11.29 -20.79
N PHE A 287 8.25 10.68 -21.24
CA PHE A 287 7.14 10.33 -20.36
C PHE A 287 7.48 9.16 -19.44
N ILE A 288 8.26 8.18 -19.94
CA ILE A 288 8.74 7.07 -19.12
C ILE A 288 9.74 7.59 -18.09
N LYS A 289 10.65 8.49 -18.49
CA LYS A 289 11.58 9.17 -17.58
C LYS A 289 10.82 9.95 -16.51
N GLN A 290 9.78 10.70 -16.88
CA GLN A 290 8.96 11.43 -15.92
C GLN A 290 8.31 10.49 -14.90
N GLU A 291 7.75 9.35 -15.33
CA GLU A 291 7.16 8.38 -14.41
C GLU A 291 8.22 7.73 -13.50
N TYR A 292 9.45 7.53 -13.98
CA TYR A 292 10.54 7.10 -13.11
C TYR A 292 10.83 8.14 -12.01
N LEU A 293 10.83 9.42 -12.37
CA LEU A 293 11.06 10.51 -11.42
C LEU A 293 9.86 10.76 -10.49
N SER A 294 8.63 10.37 -10.87
CA SER A 294 7.43 10.53 -10.03
C SER A 294 7.55 9.76 -8.72
N LYS A 295 8.25 8.62 -8.72
CA LYS A 295 8.57 7.82 -7.51
C LYS A 295 9.38 8.62 -6.48
N ILE A 296 10.25 9.52 -6.95
CA ILE A 296 11.01 10.44 -6.09
C ILE A 296 10.07 11.51 -5.53
N SER A 297 9.07 11.96 -6.28
CA SER A 297 8.02 12.83 -5.71
C SER A 297 7.18 12.11 -4.65
N GLU A 298 6.94 10.81 -4.79
CA GLU A 298 6.19 10.04 -3.78
C GLU A 298 6.97 9.87 -2.48
N SER A 299 8.30 9.75 -2.55
CA SER A 299 9.16 9.71 -1.36
C SER A 299 9.08 11.00 -0.52
N ALA A 300 8.62 12.10 -1.12
CA ALA A 300 8.34 13.35 -0.40
C ALA A 300 7.23 13.20 0.67
N MET A 301 6.41 12.14 0.59
CA MET A 301 5.47 11.77 1.65
C MET A 301 6.19 11.58 3.00
N SER A 302 7.46 11.17 2.99
CA SER A 302 8.27 11.01 4.21
C SER A 302 8.39 12.33 4.99
N PHE A 303 8.48 13.48 4.32
CA PHE A 303 8.52 14.78 5.01
C PHE A 303 7.20 15.08 5.70
N TRP A 304 6.07 14.80 5.04
CA TRP A 304 4.75 15.01 5.61
C TRP A 304 4.53 14.11 6.82
N VAL A 305 4.80 12.81 6.67
CA VAL A 305 4.68 11.84 7.77
C VAL A 305 5.61 12.19 8.93
N TYR A 306 6.86 12.58 8.66
CA TYR A 306 7.79 13.00 9.70
C TYR A 306 7.32 14.26 10.43
N TYR A 307 6.77 15.24 9.70
CA TYR A 307 6.14 16.41 10.31
C TYR A 307 4.96 16.04 11.22
N GLN A 308 4.07 15.15 10.77
CA GLN A 308 2.94 14.68 11.58
C GLN A 308 3.41 13.94 12.84
N TYR A 309 4.44 13.10 12.72
CA TYR A 309 5.09 12.44 13.85
C TYR A 309 5.63 13.44 14.88
N LEU A 310 6.33 14.49 14.45
CA LEU A 310 6.83 15.54 15.35
C LEU A 310 5.67 16.32 16.00
N GLN A 311 4.56 16.52 15.30
CA GLN A 311 3.36 17.12 15.89
C GLN A 311 2.72 16.21 16.95
N MET A 312 2.73 14.89 16.75
CA MET A 312 2.31 13.95 17.80
C MET A 312 3.23 14.05 19.03
N LYS A 313 4.56 14.17 18.86
CA LYS A 313 5.49 14.44 19.97
C LYS A 313 5.17 15.74 20.71
N LYS A 314 4.74 16.77 19.99
CA LYS A 314 4.30 18.05 20.59
C LYS A 314 3.06 17.89 21.46
N LEU A 315 2.11 17.05 21.05
CA LEU A 315 0.92 16.76 21.85
C LEU A 315 1.25 16.01 23.15
N GLU A 316 2.32 15.23 23.16
CA GLU A 316 2.82 14.53 24.36
C GLU A 316 3.67 15.42 25.26
N ASN A 317 4.32 16.44 24.69
CA ASN A 317 5.22 17.34 25.40
C ASN A 317 5.11 18.77 24.83
N ASP A 318 4.45 19.65 25.59
CA ASP A 318 4.25 21.06 25.25
C ASP A 318 5.54 21.87 25.11
N ASP A 319 6.70 21.38 25.57
CA ASP A 319 8.00 22.04 25.37
C ASP A 319 8.72 21.58 24.10
N PHE A 320 8.20 20.57 23.39
CA PHE A 320 8.82 20.04 22.18
C PHE A 320 8.82 21.09 21.05
N ASN A 321 9.95 21.28 20.37
CA ASN A 321 10.08 22.24 19.28
C ASN A 321 10.08 21.53 17.92
N VAL A 322 8.89 21.43 17.31
CA VAL A 322 8.69 20.78 16.02
C VAL A 322 9.56 21.39 14.92
N GLU A 323 9.71 22.72 14.90
CA GLU A 323 10.49 23.41 13.88
C GLU A 323 11.97 23.05 13.95
N GLU A 324 12.52 23.09 15.16
CA GLU A 324 13.92 22.80 15.40
C GLU A 324 14.25 21.34 15.05
N GLU A 325 13.41 20.40 15.49
CA GLU A 325 13.60 18.97 15.20
C GLU A 325 13.41 18.64 13.72
N PHE A 326 12.47 19.31 13.03
CA PHE A 326 12.32 19.15 11.59
C PHE A 326 13.56 19.65 10.85
N LYS A 327 14.10 20.83 11.23
CA LYS A 327 15.29 21.44 10.61
C LYS A 327 16.58 20.66 10.87
N LYS A 328 16.67 19.88 11.95
CA LYS A 328 17.82 18.98 12.20
C LYS A 328 17.91 17.83 11.18
N VAL A 329 16.78 17.42 10.61
CA VAL A 329 16.68 16.27 9.71
C VAL A 329 16.48 16.69 8.26
N SER A 330 15.62 17.67 8.01
CA SER A 330 15.32 18.18 6.68
C SER A 330 16.00 19.53 6.46
N ASN A 331 16.79 19.63 5.40
CA ASN A 331 17.35 20.91 4.94
C ASN A 331 16.33 21.77 4.19
N ASN A 332 15.06 21.36 4.10
CA ASN A 332 14.01 22.08 3.38
C ASN A 332 13.04 22.78 4.34
N HIS A 333 13.43 23.99 4.76
CA HIS A 333 12.58 24.85 5.59
C HIS A 333 11.25 25.21 4.92
N GLY A 334 11.21 25.29 3.59
CA GLY A 334 9.98 25.59 2.84
C GLY A 334 8.90 24.53 3.04
N MET A 335 9.26 23.26 3.12
CA MET A 335 8.30 22.17 3.39
C MET A 335 7.71 22.27 4.80
N TYR A 336 8.52 22.61 5.81
CA TYR A 336 8.01 22.89 7.15
C TYR A 336 6.98 24.03 7.14
N LEU A 337 7.28 25.14 6.46
CA LEU A 337 6.37 26.28 6.35
C LEU A 337 5.08 25.91 5.61
N LEU A 338 5.17 25.11 4.54
CA LEU A 338 3.99 24.60 3.84
C LEU A 338 3.12 23.79 4.80
N TYR A 339 3.69 22.81 5.47
CA TYR A 339 2.97 21.89 6.34
C TYR A 339 2.38 22.56 7.57
N SER A 340 3.04 23.56 8.15
CA SER A 340 2.50 24.32 9.29
C SER A 340 1.26 25.15 8.94
N THR A 341 0.99 25.38 7.65
CA THR A 341 -0.24 26.03 7.19
C THR A 341 -1.38 25.06 6.90
N LEU A 342 -1.10 23.77 6.74
CA LEU A 342 -2.09 22.73 6.52
C LEU A 342 -2.74 22.39 7.87
N LYS A 343 -3.97 22.82 8.11
CA LYS A 343 -4.74 22.58 9.34
C LYS A 343 -5.24 21.13 9.45
N GLU A 344 -4.38 20.15 9.22
CA GLU A 344 -4.72 18.73 9.30
C GLU A 344 -4.40 18.14 10.67
N SER A 345 -5.20 17.15 11.09
CA SER A 345 -4.96 16.43 12.34
C SER A 345 -3.73 15.50 12.21
N PRO A 346 -2.77 15.56 13.14
CA PRO A 346 -1.59 14.70 13.11
C PRO A 346 -1.90 13.22 13.39
N ILE A 347 -3.13 12.91 13.84
CA ILE A 347 -3.61 11.54 14.13
C ILE A 347 -3.50 10.61 12.91
N SER A 348 -3.51 11.17 11.69
CA SER A 348 -3.33 10.39 10.46
C SER A 348 -1.90 9.92 10.20
N CYS A 349 -0.94 10.25 11.07
CA CYS A 349 0.48 9.88 10.95
C CYS A 349 0.69 8.38 10.68
N ILE A 350 0.15 7.49 11.53
CA ILE A 350 0.32 6.04 11.38
C ILE A 350 -0.20 5.55 10.02
N ARG A 351 -1.41 5.99 9.64
CA ARG A 351 -2.02 5.61 8.36
C ARG A 351 -1.16 6.04 7.17
N ASN A 352 -0.67 7.28 7.18
CA ASN A 352 0.14 7.80 6.09
C ASN A 352 1.53 7.16 6.05
N ALA A 353 2.07 6.78 7.22
CA ALA A 353 3.34 6.08 7.33
C ALA A 353 3.31 4.68 6.73
N ASN A 354 2.13 4.02 6.63
CA ASN A 354 2.01 2.71 6.00
C ASN A 354 2.52 2.68 4.55
N TYR A 355 2.35 3.77 3.79
CA TYR A 355 2.84 3.86 2.41
C TYR A 355 4.37 3.86 2.35
N VAL A 356 5.01 4.58 3.27
CA VAL A 356 6.48 4.64 3.36
C VAL A 356 7.04 3.31 3.87
N ALA A 357 6.45 2.79 4.95
CA ALA A 357 6.83 1.52 5.55
C ALA A 357 6.66 0.35 4.57
N GLY A 358 5.54 0.32 3.84
CA GLY A 358 5.21 -0.76 2.90
C GLY A 358 6.23 -0.93 1.79
N LEU A 359 6.63 0.17 1.14
CA LEU A 359 7.63 0.14 0.08
C LEU A 359 9.01 -0.30 0.59
N GLU A 360 9.47 0.32 1.69
CA GLU A 360 10.76 -0.02 2.32
C GLU A 360 10.81 -1.50 2.69
N TYR A 361 9.78 -1.97 3.39
CA TYR A 361 9.67 -3.34 3.86
C TYR A 361 9.67 -4.35 2.70
N MET A 362 8.91 -4.08 1.64
CA MET A 362 8.85 -4.99 0.49
C MET A 362 10.16 -5.04 -0.29
N ASN A 363 10.85 -3.91 -0.46
CA ASN A 363 12.17 -3.90 -1.09
C ASN A 363 13.19 -4.72 -0.27
N ASN A 364 13.22 -4.52 1.04
CA ASN A 364 14.10 -5.28 1.93
C ASN A 364 13.79 -6.78 1.90
N LEU A 365 12.52 -7.16 1.90
CA LEU A 365 12.10 -8.56 1.77
C LEU A 365 12.56 -9.17 0.45
N LEU A 366 12.35 -8.48 -0.67
CA LEU A 366 12.76 -8.98 -1.99
C LEU A 366 14.28 -9.11 -2.10
N ASP A 367 15.04 -8.15 -1.59
CA ASP A 367 16.51 -8.20 -1.54
C ASP A 367 17.02 -9.38 -0.70
N ASP A 368 16.42 -9.61 0.46
CA ASP A 368 16.82 -10.72 1.34
C ASP A 368 16.51 -12.08 0.72
N LEU A 369 15.30 -12.24 0.16
CA LEU A 369 14.94 -13.45 -0.56
C LEU A 369 15.87 -13.66 -1.78
N LYS A 370 16.26 -12.60 -2.48
CA LYS A 370 17.16 -12.67 -3.64
C LYS A 370 18.58 -13.06 -3.24
N LYS A 371 19.10 -12.56 -2.12
CA LYS A 371 20.37 -13.03 -1.53
C LYS A 371 20.30 -14.50 -1.12
N GLU A 372 19.16 -14.95 -0.58
CA GLU A 372 18.96 -16.31 -0.09
C GLU A 372 18.82 -17.33 -1.23
N PHE A 373 18.01 -17.03 -2.26
CA PHE A 373 17.68 -17.96 -3.34
C PHE A 373 18.52 -17.77 -4.62
N GLY A 374 19.19 -16.63 -4.76
CA GLY A 374 20.00 -16.27 -5.93
C GLY A 374 19.21 -15.58 -7.04
N GLU A 375 19.89 -14.70 -7.79
CA GLU A 375 19.33 -13.94 -8.93
C GLU A 375 18.65 -14.84 -9.97
N GLU A 376 19.34 -15.91 -10.40
CA GLU A 376 18.83 -16.81 -11.45
C GLU A 376 17.50 -17.46 -11.04
N TYR A 377 17.36 -17.83 -9.76
CA TYR A 377 16.10 -18.36 -9.24
C TYR A 377 15.01 -17.28 -9.28
N PHE A 378 15.34 -16.05 -8.90
CA PHE A 378 14.43 -14.91 -8.91
C PHE A 378 13.89 -14.60 -10.30
N GLU A 379 14.77 -14.55 -11.30
CA GLU A 379 14.38 -14.31 -12.69
C GLU A 379 13.48 -15.43 -13.23
N LYS A 380 13.86 -16.71 -13.01
CA LYS A 380 13.10 -17.87 -13.48
C LYS A 380 11.75 -18.03 -12.78
N ASN A 381 11.64 -17.61 -11.52
CA ASN A 381 10.46 -17.84 -10.68
C ASN A 381 9.73 -16.54 -10.31
N ARG A 382 9.92 -15.44 -11.05
CA ARG A 382 9.30 -14.13 -10.79
C ARG A 382 7.80 -14.23 -10.52
N ALA A 383 7.07 -14.96 -11.35
CA ALA A 383 5.62 -15.15 -11.18
C ALA A 383 5.24 -15.88 -9.87
N LEU A 384 6.01 -16.90 -9.47
CA LEU A 384 5.78 -17.63 -8.24
C LEU A 384 6.09 -16.78 -7.01
N ILE A 385 7.17 -15.99 -7.05
CA ILE A 385 7.56 -15.06 -5.99
C ILE A 385 6.50 -13.97 -5.82
N ASN A 386 6.08 -13.35 -6.92
CA ASN A 386 4.99 -12.36 -6.95
C ASN A 386 3.67 -12.93 -6.43
N GLN A 387 3.37 -14.18 -6.72
CA GLN A 387 2.23 -14.88 -6.13
C GLN A 387 2.42 -15.04 -4.62
N ALA A 388 3.58 -15.52 -4.15
CA ALA A 388 3.86 -15.76 -2.75
C ALA A 388 3.68 -14.51 -1.88
N ILE A 389 4.25 -13.37 -2.31
CA ILE A 389 4.15 -12.09 -1.60
C ILE A 389 2.75 -11.48 -1.65
N SER A 390 1.85 -11.97 -2.50
CA SER A 390 0.46 -11.49 -2.57
C SER A 390 -0.56 -12.53 -2.12
N TYR A 391 -0.12 -13.61 -1.48
CA TYR A 391 -0.98 -14.70 -1.05
C TYR A 391 -1.45 -14.51 0.40
N GLY A 392 -2.51 -13.72 0.56
CA GLY A 392 -3.09 -13.38 1.86
C GLY A 392 -2.55 -12.10 2.48
N LEU A 393 -3.26 -11.56 3.46
CA LEU A 393 -2.84 -10.41 4.25
C LEU A 393 -2.11 -10.87 5.51
N TRP A 394 -0.80 -10.76 5.46
CA TRP A 394 0.09 -11.01 6.57
C TRP A 394 0.54 -9.72 7.23
N HIS A 395 0.68 -9.78 8.55
CA HIS A 395 1.49 -8.85 9.33
C HIS A 395 2.91 -8.87 8.79
N PHE A 396 3.54 -7.71 8.62
CA PHE A 396 4.88 -7.58 8.02
C PHE A 396 5.95 -8.42 8.76
N LYS A 397 5.86 -8.61 10.08
CA LYS A 397 6.74 -9.52 10.83
C LYS A 397 6.59 -11.02 10.50
N VAL A 398 5.51 -11.44 9.84
CA VAL A 398 5.20 -12.87 9.56
C VAL A 398 5.28 -13.20 8.07
N LEU A 399 5.06 -12.22 7.20
CA LEU A 399 5.15 -12.40 5.75
C LEU A 399 6.46 -13.08 5.28
N PRO A 400 7.67 -12.77 5.80
CA PRO A 400 8.90 -13.38 5.30
C PRO A 400 8.94 -14.89 5.53
N ASP A 401 8.43 -15.34 6.67
CA ASP A 401 8.34 -16.76 7.01
C ASP A 401 7.30 -17.46 6.12
N PHE A 402 6.16 -16.79 5.89
CA PHE A 402 5.12 -17.31 5.02
C PHE A 402 5.58 -17.43 3.57
N VAL A 403 6.27 -16.42 3.02
CA VAL A 403 6.78 -16.47 1.64
C VAL A 403 7.76 -17.63 1.48
N ARG A 404 8.65 -17.86 2.45
CA ARG A 404 9.56 -19.02 2.45
C ARG A 404 8.82 -20.34 2.49
N LEU A 405 7.80 -20.47 3.35
CA LEU A 405 6.92 -21.64 3.38
C LEU A 405 6.24 -21.87 2.03
N PHE A 406 5.73 -20.79 1.43
CA PHE A 406 5.07 -20.82 0.13
C PHE A 406 6.00 -21.35 -0.96
N LEU A 407 7.20 -20.78 -1.08
CA LEU A 407 8.19 -21.20 -2.05
C LEU A 407 8.65 -22.65 -1.81
N LYS A 408 8.92 -23.04 -0.55
CA LYS A 408 9.29 -24.42 -0.16
C LYS A 408 8.24 -25.44 -0.60
N ARG A 409 6.95 -25.14 -0.43
CA ARG A 409 5.84 -26.01 -0.82
C ARG A 409 5.67 -26.13 -2.35
N HIS A 410 6.20 -25.18 -3.12
CA HIS A 410 6.12 -25.14 -4.59
C HIS A 410 7.42 -25.52 -5.31
N LYS A 411 8.53 -25.78 -4.60
CA LYS A 411 9.80 -26.30 -5.16
C LYS A 411 9.72 -27.79 -5.59
N LYS A 412 8.54 -28.31 -5.92
CA LYS A 412 8.38 -29.72 -6.32
C LYS A 412 8.45 -29.92 -7.82
#